data_AF-A0A3C0L860-F1
#
_entry.id   AF-A0A3C0L860-F1
#
_cell.length_a   1.000
_cell.length_b   1.000
_cell.length_c   1.000
_cell.angle_alpha   90.00
_cell.angle_beta   90.00
_cell.angle_gamma   90.00
#
_symmetry.space_group_name_H-M   'P 1'
#
loop_
_entity.id
_entity.type
_entity.pdbx_description
1 polymer ?
#
loop_
_entity_poly.entity_id
_entity_poly.type
_entity_poly.pdbx_seq_one_letter_code
_entity_poly.pdbx_strand_id
1 'polypeptide(L)' 'MVKVLHRIGFVVDHQRGSHIFLHNLEKNISIVVPNHKEIKKGTLNSILKKANISIKDLKELV' A
#
# COMPACT_ATOMS: atom_id res chain seq x y z
N MET A 1 0.00 6.83 -1.19
CA MET A 1 0.05 5.43 -0.71
C MET A 1 0.89 4.54 -1.62
N VAL A 2 0.53 4.37 -2.90
CA VAL A 2 1.26 3.49 -3.83
C VAL A 2 2.77 3.76 -3.86
N LYS A 3 3.18 5.05 -3.96
CA LYS A 3 4.59 5.45 -3.92
C LYS A 3 5.33 5.01 -2.64
N VAL A 4 4.67 5.09 -1.49
CA VAL A 4 5.25 4.67 -0.20
C VAL A 4 5.42 3.16 -0.17
N LEU A 5 4.40 2.41 -0.59
CA LEU A 5 4.48 0.95 -0.67
C LEU A 5 5.58 0.50 -1.66
N HIS A 6 5.79 1.26 -2.74
CA HIS A 6 6.88 1.00 -3.67
C HIS A 6 8.26 1.17 -3.03
N ARG A 7 8.44 2.17 -2.16
CA ARG A 7 9.70 2.39 -1.42
C ARG A 7 10.03 1.26 -0.44
N ILE A 8 9.03 0.50 0.01
CA ILE A 8 9.22 -0.65 0.93
C ILE A 8 9.17 -2.01 0.22
N GLY A 9 9.33 -2.02 -1.12
CA GLY A 9 9.48 -3.23 -1.91
C GLY A 9 8.18 -3.82 -2.48
N PHE A 10 7.06 -3.10 -2.47
CA PHE A 10 5.88 -3.52 -3.22
C PHE A 10 5.98 -3.09 -4.68
N VAL A 11 5.73 -4.01 -5.60
CA VAL A 11 5.63 -3.74 -7.04
C VAL A 11 4.17 -3.79 -7.49
N VAL A 12 3.83 -3.02 -8.51
CA VAL A 12 2.49 -3.06 -9.12
C VAL A 12 2.38 -4.34 -9.94
N ASP A 13 1.38 -5.15 -9.63
CA ASP A 13 1.07 -6.37 -10.37
C ASP A 13 0.10 -6.04 -11.52
N HIS A 14 -1.09 -5.55 -11.20
CA HIS A 14 -2.06 -5.05 -12.18
C HIS A 14 -3.03 -4.04 -11.55
N GLN A 15 -3.86 -3.41 -12.38
CA GLN A 15 -4.89 -2.48 -11.94
C GLN A 15 -6.26 -2.89 -12.52
N ARG A 16 -7.30 -2.87 -11.69
CA ARG A 16 -8.70 -3.05 -12.12
C ARG A 16 -9.52 -1.85 -11.68
N GLY A 17 -9.91 -1.01 -12.65
CA GLY A 17 -10.58 0.26 -12.37
C GLY A 17 -9.71 1.15 -11.48
N SER A 18 -10.25 1.59 -10.35
CA SER A 18 -9.49 2.40 -9.38
C SER A 18 -8.68 1.57 -8.38
N HIS A 19 -8.72 0.24 -8.40
CA HIS A 19 -7.97 -0.59 -7.46
C HIS A 19 -6.66 -1.08 -8.07
N ILE A 20 -5.55 -0.75 -7.42
CA ILE A 20 -4.20 -1.17 -7.80
C ILE A 20 -3.80 -2.35 -6.93
N PHE A 21 -3.41 -3.45 -7.56
CA PHE A 21 -2.86 -4.63 -6.91
C PHE A 21 -1.35 -4.47 -6.81
N LEU A 22 -0.85 -4.61 -5.59
CA LEU A 22 0.56 -4.51 -5.23
C LEU A 22 1.01 -5.84 -4.64
N HIS A 23 2.19 -6.30 -5.03
CA HIS A 23 2.79 -7.51 -4.50
C HIS A 23 4.21 -7.22 -3.99
N ASN A 24 4.56 -7.71 -2.81
CA ASN A 24 5.92 -7.72 -2.32
C ASN A 24 6.46 -9.15 -2.47
N LEU A 25 7.41 -9.33 -3.38
CA LEU A 25 7.97 -10.64 -3.73
C LEU A 25 8.76 -11.25 -2.56
N GLU A 26 9.51 -10.43 -1.83
CA GLU A 26 10.35 -10.88 -0.71
C GLU A 26 9.50 -11.40 0.47
N LYS A 27 8.42 -10.69 0.78
CA LYS A 27 7.50 -11.04 1.87
C LYS A 27 6.38 -11.97 1.44
N ASN A 28 6.22 -12.19 0.13
CA ASN A 28 5.11 -12.91 -0.49
C ASN A 28 3.72 -12.38 -0.07
N ILE A 29 3.57 -11.05 0.02
CA ILE A 29 2.32 -10.39 0.47
C ILE A 29 1.70 -9.60 -0.68
N SER A 30 0.39 -9.75 -0.87
CA SER A 30 -0.40 -8.94 -1.80
C SER A 30 -1.34 -7.96 -1.08
N ILE A 31 -1.41 -6.73 -1.58
CA ILE A 31 -2.25 -5.66 -1.03
C ILE A 31 -2.99 -4.96 -2.17
N VAL A 32 -4.25 -4.61 -1.94
CA VAL A 32 -5.04 -3.81 -2.86
C VAL A 32 -5.15 -2.39 -2.34
N VAL A 33 -4.82 -1.42 -3.16
CA VAL A 33 -4.83 0.00 -2.81
C VAL A 33 -5.73 0.77 -3.78
N PRO A 34 -6.76 1.48 -3.29
CA PRO A 34 -7.54 2.35 -4.14
C PRO A 34 -6.69 3.56 -4.57
N ASN A 35 -6.74 3.87 -5.86
CA ASN A 35 -6.07 5.01 -6.50
C ASN A 35 -6.92 6.27 -6.39
N HIS A 36 -7.20 6.69 -5.15
CA HIS A 36 -7.99 7.89 -4.85
C HIS A 36 -7.09 8.93 -4.17
N LYS A 37 -7.41 10.21 -4.33
CA LYS A 37 -6.67 11.31 -3.64
C LYS A 37 -6.73 11.17 -2.12
N GLU A 38 -7.90 10.77 -1.61
CA GLU A 38 -8.15 10.60 -0.19
C GLU A 38 -8.53 9.15 0.10
N ILE A 39 -7.90 8.56 1.11
CA ILE A 39 -8.19 7.19 1.55
C ILE A 39 -8.83 7.26 2.93
N LYS A 40 -9.99 6.63 3.09
CA LYS A 40 -10.67 6.55 4.39
C LYS A 40 -9.75 5.93 5.45
N LYS A 41 -9.81 6.45 6.68
CA LYS A 41 -8.97 5.99 7.81
C LYS A 41 -8.99 4.47 8.01
N GLY A 42 -10.16 3.83 7.86
CA GLY A 42 -10.29 2.37 7.95
C GLY A 42 -9.47 1.64 6.89
N THR A 43 -9.60 2.06 5.62
CA THR A 43 -8.84 1.51 4.49
C THR A 43 -7.34 1.73 4.66
N LEU A 44 -6.93 2.92 5.09
CA LEU A 44 -5.54 3.24 5.40
C LEU A 44 -4.98 2.29 6.47
N ASN A 45 -5.69 2.11 7.58
CA ASN A 45 -5.26 1.22 8.66
C ASN A 45 -5.17 -0.25 8.21
N SER A 46 -6.12 -0.72 7.38
CA SER A 46 -6.05 -2.08 6.82
C SER A 46 -4.83 -2.27 5.93
N ILE A 47 -4.49 -1.28 5.11
CA ILE A 47 -3.29 -1.30 4.26
C ILE A 47 -2.03 -1.32 5.13
N LEU A 48 -1.91 -0.43 6.12
CA LEU A 48 -0.74 -0.34 6.99
C LEU A 48 -0.52 -1.64 7.79
N LYS A 49 -1.61 -2.24 8.30
CA LYS A 49 -1.55 -3.52 9.01
C LYS A 49 -1.07 -4.65 8.10
N LYS A 50 -1.55 -4.73 6.86
CA LYS A 50 -1.10 -5.74 5.88
C LYS A 50 0.35 -5.54 5.45
N ALA A 51 0.77 -4.29 5.27
CA ALA A 51 2.14 -3.94 4.91
C ALA A 51 3.12 -4.02 6.10
N ASN A 52 2.62 -4.28 7.31
CA ASN A 52 3.37 -4.32 8.56
C ASN A 52 4.21 -3.05 8.79
N ILE A 53 3.58 -1.88 8.64
CA ILE A 53 4.18 -0.56 8.81
C ILE A 53 3.37 0.27 9.79
N SER A 54 4.06 1.02 10.65
CA SER A 54 3.42 1.95 11.57
C SER A 54 3.10 3.29 10.88
N ILE A 55 2.25 4.09 11.53
CA ILE A 55 1.99 5.47 11.09
C ILE A 55 3.26 6.33 11.15
N LYS A 56 4.20 6.01 12.05
CA LYS A 56 5.49 6.71 12.12
C LYS A 56 6.33 6.43 10.88
N ASP A 57 6.45 5.16 10.50
CA ASP A 57 7.18 4.75 9.28
C ASP A 57 6.57 5.39 8.04
N LEU A 58 5.23 5.48 7.98
CA LEU A 58 4.54 6.17 6.90
C LEU A 58 4.97 7.64 6.78
N LYS A 59 5.12 8.36 7.90
CA LYS A 59 5.52 9.79 7.89
C LYS A 59 6.95 10.00 7.39
N GLU A 60 7.86 9.08 7.70
CA GLU A 60 9.26 9.14 7.24
C GLU A 60 9.39 8.83 5.73
N LEU A 61 8.42 8.11 5.16
CA LEU A 61 8.44 7.64 3.77
C LEU A 61 7.63 8.50 2.79
N VAL A 62 6.95 9.55 3.27
CA VAL A 62 6.16 10.48 2.42
C VAL A 62 7.07 11.53 1.80
#